data_AF-A0A9Q9WWD3-F1
#
_entry.id   AF-A0A9Q9WWD3-F1
#
_cell.length_a   1.000
_cell.length_b   1.000
_cell.length_c   1.000
_cell.angle_alpha   90.00
_cell.angle_beta   90.00
_cell.angle_gamma   90.00
#
_symmetry.space_group_name_H-M   'P 1'
#
loop_
_entity.id
_entity.type
_entity.pdbx_description
1 polymer ?
#
loop_
_entity_poly.entity_id
_entity_poly.type
_entity_poly.pdbx_seq_one_letter_code
_entity_poly.pdbx_strand_id
1 'polypeptide(L)'
;STNLNQHLDPNYNPTRGAEDFIAALWSDLDDYYSCFFSYQQYTNGSVLTRATHDINQYFPQMNFTASWVFVVTWKYGPQQNPAILLQVVLISGGDLSFFLMNYGDCATISEQMEAGYDTINSIYHFVIPDSTNGNYQNLKNTTNVNVPGRWAFIAGNESVTTTPTTTFPSGNNVGNYVV
;
A
#
# COMPACT_ATOMS: atom_id res chain seq x y z
N SER A 1 34.38 -12.71 -7.46
CA SER A 1 33.34 -13.74 -7.35
C SER A 1 33.09 -13.99 -5.88
N THR A 2 31.92 -13.60 -5.37
CA THR A 2 31.49 -13.91 -4.00
C THR A 2 30.14 -14.60 -4.09
N ASN A 3 30.10 -15.77 -3.46
CA ASN A 3 29.09 -16.81 -3.53
C ASN A 3 27.66 -16.30 -3.26
N LEU A 4 26.75 -16.51 -4.22
CA LEU A 4 25.33 -16.70 -3.96
C LEU A 4 25.16 -18.12 -3.42
N ASN A 5 25.05 -18.27 -2.10
CA ASN A 5 24.46 -19.43 -1.44
C ASN A 5 24.28 -19.06 0.04
N GLN A 6 23.29 -18.23 0.32
CA GLN A 6 22.67 -18.22 1.64
C GLN A 6 21.29 -18.85 1.48
N HIS A 7 21.20 -20.04 2.07
CA HIS A 7 20.00 -20.82 2.29
C HIS A 7 18.93 -19.94 2.95
N LEU A 8 17.87 -19.62 2.22
CA LEU A 8 16.71 -18.87 2.70
C LEU A 8 15.91 -19.78 3.65
N ASP A 9 16.06 -19.57 4.96
CA ASP A 9 15.16 -20.16 5.95
C ASP A 9 13.77 -19.46 5.89
N PRO A 10 12.66 -20.18 6.13
CA PRO A 10 11.30 -19.72 5.85
C PRO A 10 10.68 -18.81 6.94
N ASN A 11 11.50 -18.11 7.73
CA ASN A 11 11.01 -17.24 8.80
C ASN A 11 11.19 -15.77 8.40
N TYR A 12 10.19 -15.20 7.71
CA TYR A 12 10.18 -13.79 7.37
C TYR A 12 9.22 -13.02 8.29
N ASN A 13 9.77 -11.93 8.85
CA ASN A 13 9.16 -10.84 9.60
C ASN A 13 10.19 -9.72 9.46
N PRO A 14 9.76 -8.46 9.29
CA PRO A 14 10.44 -7.52 8.43
C PRO A 14 11.89 -7.35 8.88
N THR A 15 12.78 -7.42 7.88
CA THR A 15 14.22 -7.45 8.11
C THR A 15 14.55 -6.33 9.07
N ARG A 16 15.23 -6.63 10.19
CA ARG A 16 15.91 -5.64 11.05
C ARG A 16 17.06 -4.97 10.28
N GLY A 17 16.75 -4.47 9.10
CA GLY A 17 17.63 -3.93 8.11
C GLY A 17 17.90 -2.46 8.38
N ALA A 18 18.84 -1.93 7.62
CA ALA A 18 19.26 -0.53 7.69
C ALA A 18 18.41 0.39 6.80
N GLU A 19 17.24 -0.06 6.33
CA GLU A 19 16.47 0.57 5.25
C GLU A 19 15.01 0.80 5.67
N ASP A 20 14.44 1.91 5.20
CA ASP A 20 13.01 2.17 5.29
C ASP A 20 12.34 1.65 4.01
N PHE A 21 11.27 0.87 4.14
CA PHE A 21 10.53 0.39 2.98
C PHE A 21 9.01 0.41 3.17
N ILE A 22 8.32 0.72 2.07
CA ILE A 22 6.86 0.58 1.93
C ILE A 22 6.64 -0.65 1.04
N ALA A 23 6.15 -1.73 1.63
CA ALA A 23 5.92 -3.01 0.96
C ALA A 23 4.41 -3.23 0.77
N ALA A 24 3.85 -2.64 -0.28
CA ALA A 24 2.41 -2.80 -0.52
C ALA A 24 2.02 -4.25 -0.84
N LEU A 25 2.85 -5.00 -1.55
CA LEU A 25 2.90 -6.47 -1.52
C LEU A 25 4.37 -6.88 -1.59
N TRP A 26 4.76 -7.84 -0.75
CA TRP A 26 6.08 -8.45 -0.74
C TRP A 26 5.94 -9.94 -1.02
N SER A 27 6.60 -10.42 -2.08
CA SER A 27 6.78 -11.84 -2.38
C SER A 27 7.98 -12.05 -3.29
N ASP A 28 8.34 -13.31 -3.55
CA ASP A 28 9.20 -13.68 -4.67
C ASP A 28 8.34 -13.60 -5.94
N LEU A 29 8.20 -12.39 -6.49
CA LEU A 29 7.43 -12.21 -7.72
C LEU A 29 8.18 -12.87 -8.88
N ASP A 30 7.82 -14.14 -9.16
CA ASP A 30 8.20 -14.81 -10.40
C ASP A 30 7.68 -13.99 -11.59
N ASP A 31 8.60 -13.53 -12.44
CA ASP A 31 8.37 -12.73 -13.64
C ASP A 31 7.62 -13.49 -14.75
N TYR A 32 7.21 -14.73 -14.48
CA TYR A 32 6.39 -15.57 -15.35
C TYR A 32 5.04 -14.90 -15.70
N TYR A 33 4.55 -14.01 -14.84
CA TYR A 33 3.29 -13.30 -15.02
C TYR A 33 3.49 -11.87 -15.57
N SER A 34 2.72 -11.51 -16.60
CA SER A 34 2.74 -10.17 -17.23
C SER A 34 2.17 -9.07 -16.32
N CYS A 35 2.94 -8.67 -15.31
CA CYS A 35 2.68 -7.51 -14.48
C CYS A 35 3.30 -6.26 -15.10
N PHE A 36 2.51 -5.21 -15.24
CA PHE A 36 2.96 -3.90 -15.73
C PHE A 36 2.83 -2.87 -14.62
N PHE A 37 3.78 -1.93 -14.55
CA PHE A 37 3.67 -0.78 -13.66
C PHE A 37 3.67 0.53 -14.43
N SER A 38 2.99 1.52 -13.88
CA SER A 38 2.98 2.91 -14.36
C SER A 38 3.06 3.86 -13.19
N TYR A 39 3.64 5.04 -13.39
CA TYR A 39 3.71 6.08 -12.35
C TYR A 39 3.22 7.43 -12.87
N GLN A 40 2.71 8.25 -11.95
CA GLN A 40 2.25 9.62 -12.21
C GLN A 40 2.64 10.52 -11.04
N GLN A 41 3.00 11.77 -11.34
CA GLN A 41 3.34 12.78 -10.35
C GLN A 41 2.48 14.03 -10.55
N TYR A 42 2.01 14.61 -9.45
CA TYR A 42 1.16 15.78 -9.43
C TYR A 42 1.72 16.83 -8.48
N THR A 43 1.86 18.05 -8.97
CA THR A 43 2.24 19.25 -8.19
C THR A 43 1.19 20.36 -8.31
N ASN A 44 0.08 20.10 -9.01
CA ASN A 44 -1.08 20.96 -9.14
C ASN A 44 -2.32 20.13 -9.56
N GLY A 45 -3.47 20.78 -9.62
CA GLY A 45 -4.71 20.18 -10.12
C GLY A 45 -5.54 19.44 -9.07
N SER A 46 -6.62 18.82 -9.53
CA SER A 46 -7.65 18.19 -8.69
C SER A 46 -7.13 17.02 -7.84
N VAL A 47 -6.04 16.37 -8.26
CA VAL A 47 -5.42 15.28 -7.49
C VAL A 47 -4.89 15.77 -6.15
N LEU A 48 -4.27 16.96 -6.10
CA LEU A 48 -3.83 17.55 -4.83
C LEU A 48 -5.02 17.94 -3.94
N THR A 49 -6.09 18.49 -4.52
CA THR A 49 -7.32 18.82 -3.78
C THR A 49 -7.93 17.57 -3.15
N ARG A 50 -7.98 16.47 -3.89
CA ARG A 50 -8.51 15.19 -3.40
C ARG A 50 -7.62 14.59 -2.33
N ALA A 51 -6.30 14.55 -2.54
CA ALA A 51 -5.35 14.07 -1.53
C ALA A 51 -5.45 14.88 -0.22
N THR A 52 -5.60 16.20 -0.34
CA THR A 52 -5.84 17.09 0.80
C THR A 52 -7.12 16.72 1.55
N HIS A 53 -8.22 16.50 0.82
CA HIS A 53 -9.49 16.12 1.42
C HIS A 53 -9.41 14.74 2.12
N ASP A 54 -8.91 13.73 1.43
CA ASP A 54 -8.78 12.36 1.93
C ASP A 54 -7.92 12.33 3.21
N ILE A 55 -6.74 12.97 3.19
CA ILE A 55 -5.85 13.00 4.36
C ILE A 55 -6.48 13.74 5.55
N ASN A 56 -7.15 14.87 5.33
CA ASN A 56 -7.83 15.56 6.43
C ASN A 56 -9.06 14.81 6.96
N GLN A 57 -9.68 13.95 6.14
CA GLN A 57 -10.72 13.04 6.60
C GLN A 57 -10.13 11.92 7.47
N TYR A 58 -8.99 11.35 7.08
CA TYR A 58 -8.36 10.23 7.78
C TYR A 58 -7.62 10.68 9.04
N PHE A 59 -7.02 11.86 9.01
CA PHE A 59 -6.17 12.43 10.06
C PHE A 59 -6.58 13.88 10.37
N PRO A 60 -7.77 14.10 10.96
CA PRO A 60 -8.38 15.44 11.09
C PRO A 60 -7.61 16.42 11.98
N GLN A 61 -6.68 15.94 12.80
CA GLN A 61 -5.86 16.77 13.69
C GLN A 61 -4.66 17.41 12.97
N MET A 62 -4.35 16.97 11.75
CA MET A 62 -3.10 17.35 11.06
C MET A 62 -3.19 18.67 10.28
N ASN A 63 -4.39 19.18 9.97
CA ASN A 63 -4.61 20.40 9.18
C ASN A 63 -3.72 20.46 7.92
N PHE A 64 -3.83 19.44 7.08
CA PHE A 64 -2.92 19.19 5.97
C PHE A 64 -3.34 19.91 4.69
N THR A 65 -2.38 20.24 3.83
CA THR A 65 -2.62 20.64 2.43
C THR A 65 -1.55 20.01 1.55
N ALA A 66 -1.96 19.18 0.60
CA ALA A 66 -1.04 18.49 -0.31
C ALA A 66 -0.41 19.48 -1.31
N SER A 67 0.90 19.43 -1.45
CA SER A 67 1.64 20.12 -2.52
C SER A 67 2.27 19.15 -3.53
N TRP A 68 2.32 17.86 -3.19
CA TRP A 68 2.89 16.82 -4.04
C TRP A 68 2.19 15.47 -3.82
N VAL A 69 1.90 14.78 -4.93
CA VAL A 69 1.38 13.42 -4.94
C VAL A 69 2.15 12.61 -5.99
N PHE A 70 2.58 11.41 -5.62
CA PHE A 70 3.19 10.44 -6.51
C PHE A 70 2.44 9.12 -6.42
N VAL A 71 2.00 8.59 -7.56
CA VAL A 71 1.21 7.37 -7.65
C VAL A 71 2.00 6.34 -8.44
N VAL A 72 2.18 5.15 -7.90
CA VAL A 72 2.63 3.97 -8.64
C VAL A 72 1.48 2.98 -8.68
N THR A 73 1.20 2.43 -9.86
CA THR A 73 0.12 1.47 -10.09
C THR A 73 0.68 0.23 -10.74
N TRP A 74 0.40 -0.94 -10.17
CA TRP A 74 0.68 -2.24 -10.76
C TRP A 74 -0.61 -2.84 -11.30
N LYS A 75 -0.54 -3.41 -12.50
CA LYS A 75 -1.69 -4.00 -13.20
C LYS A 75 -1.34 -5.38 -13.72
N TYR A 76 -2.29 -6.30 -13.66
CA TYR A 76 -2.13 -7.67 -14.13
C TYR A 76 -2.80 -7.89 -15.50
N GLY A 77 -2.07 -8.52 -16.41
CA GLY A 77 -2.58 -9.08 -17.66
C GLY A 77 -2.27 -8.23 -18.90
N PRO A 78 -2.19 -8.86 -20.09
CA PRO A 78 -1.85 -8.19 -21.35
C PRO A 78 -3.03 -7.46 -22.01
N GLN A 79 -4.18 -7.37 -21.32
CA GLN A 79 -5.41 -6.81 -21.90
C GLN A 79 -5.35 -5.28 -21.98
N GLN A 80 -6.18 -4.70 -22.85
CA GLN A 80 -6.23 -3.25 -23.08
C GLN A 80 -6.61 -2.45 -21.82
N ASN A 81 -7.35 -3.07 -20.89
CA ASN A 81 -7.71 -2.50 -19.58
C ASN A 81 -7.37 -3.52 -18.48
N PRO A 82 -6.09 -3.66 -18.10
CA PRO A 82 -5.70 -4.64 -17.09
C PRO A 82 -6.20 -4.21 -15.72
N ALA A 83 -6.65 -5.19 -14.91
CA ALA A 83 -7.15 -4.94 -13.56
C ALA A 83 -6.03 -4.36 -12.68
N ILE A 84 -6.37 -3.35 -11.87
CA ILE A 84 -5.44 -2.81 -10.88
C ILE A 84 -5.20 -3.89 -9.83
N LEU A 85 -3.93 -4.26 -9.65
CA LEU A 85 -3.48 -5.16 -8.60
C LEU A 85 -3.35 -4.37 -7.30
N LEU A 86 -2.52 -3.34 -7.33
CA LEU A 86 -2.27 -2.46 -6.20
C LEU A 86 -1.80 -1.08 -6.66
N GLN A 87 -1.96 -0.09 -5.80
CA GLN A 87 -1.35 1.24 -5.94
C GLN A 87 -0.68 1.66 -4.64
N VAL A 88 0.45 2.34 -4.78
CA VAL A 88 1.09 3.09 -3.70
C VAL A 88 0.98 4.57 -4.05
N VAL A 89 0.49 5.37 -3.10
CA VAL A 89 0.37 6.82 -3.24
C VAL A 89 1.20 7.47 -2.16
N LEU A 90 2.23 8.23 -2.53
CA LEU A 90 2.98 9.09 -1.64
C LEU A 90 2.41 10.50 -1.72
N ILE A 91 2.17 11.12 -0.56
CA ILE A 91 1.52 12.43 -0.46
C ILE A 91 2.36 13.28 0.49
N SER A 92 2.76 14.48 0.07
CA SER A 92 3.48 15.41 0.94
C SER A 92 2.99 16.85 0.80
N GLY A 93 3.24 17.63 1.85
CA GLY A 93 2.89 19.04 1.94
C GLY A 93 3.36 19.65 3.26
N GLY A 94 4.07 20.78 3.19
CA GLY A 94 4.74 21.35 4.36
C GLY A 94 5.71 20.34 4.98
N ASP A 95 5.60 20.15 6.30
CA ASP A 95 6.42 19.21 7.08
C ASP A 95 5.76 17.82 7.26
N LEU A 96 4.65 17.57 6.57
CA LEU A 96 3.87 16.34 6.71
C LEU A 96 3.96 15.49 5.44
N SER A 97 4.08 14.18 5.65
CA SER A 97 4.07 13.18 4.60
C SER A 97 3.19 12.00 5.00
N PHE A 98 2.55 11.39 4.01
CA PHE A 98 1.64 10.27 4.16
C PHE A 98 1.86 9.29 3.02
N PHE A 99 1.47 8.04 3.24
CA PHE A 99 1.37 7.07 2.16
C PHE A 99 0.08 6.27 2.26
N LEU A 100 -0.47 5.97 1.09
CA LEU A 100 -1.63 5.10 0.93
C LEU A 100 -1.23 3.84 0.18
N MET A 101 -1.83 2.72 0.55
CA MET A 101 -1.85 1.50 -0.25
C MET A 101 -3.30 1.23 -0.64
N ASN A 102 -3.56 1.09 -1.95
CA ASN A 102 -4.87 0.70 -2.47
C ASN A 102 -4.75 -0.70 -3.10
N TYR A 103 -5.64 -1.61 -2.72
CA TYR A 103 -5.67 -2.98 -3.23
C TYR A 103 -6.89 -3.19 -4.13
N GLY A 104 -6.64 -3.70 -5.33
CA GLY A 104 -7.68 -4.15 -6.26
C GLY A 104 -7.82 -5.66 -6.26
N ASP A 105 -8.27 -6.22 -7.38
CA ASP A 105 -8.38 -7.67 -7.53
C ASP A 105 -6.98 -8.27 -7.69
N CYS A 106 -6.43 -8.73 -6.57
CA CYS A 106 -5.15 -9.42 -6.56
C CYS A 106 -5.32 -10.80 -7.19
N ALA A 107 -4.90 -10.94 -8.46
CA ALA A 107 -4.85 -12.23 -9.15
C ALA A 107 -3.99 -13.22 -8.35
N THR A 108 -4.22 -14.52 -8.55
CA THR A 108 -3.48 -15.59 -7.86
C THR A 108 -1.99 -15.48 -8.16
N ILE A 109 -1.21 -15.08 -7.17
CA ILE A 109 0.25 -15.15 -7.13
C ILE A 109 0.51 -16.23 -6.08
N SER A 110 1.19 -17.30 -6.45
CA SER A 110 1.18 -18.59 -5.73
C SER A 110 2.01 -18.63 -4.45
N GLU A 111 2.26 -17.49 -3.81
CA GLU A 111 3.25 -17.37 -2.74
C GLU A 111 2.73 -16.68 -1.48
N GLN A 112 3.49 -16.83 -0.39
CA GLN A 112 3.28 -16.06 0.83
C GLN A 112 3.48 -14.58 0.53
N MET A 113 2.48 -13.78 0.86
CA MET A 113 2.45 -12.34 0.64
C MET A 113 2.44 -11.64 1.98
N GLU A 114 3.23 -10.60 2.12
CA GLU A 114 3.07 -9.65 3.22
C GLU A 114 2.78 -8.26 2.67
N ALA A 115 2.02 -7.48 3.41
CA ALA A 115 1.70 -6.12 3.04
C ALA A 115 1.86 -5.23 4.26
N GLY A 116 2.58 -4.12 4.13
CA GLY A 116 2.95 -3.31 5.27
C GLY A 116 4.08 -2.33 4.99
N TYR A 117 4.67 -1.83 6.07
CA TYR A 117 5.88 -1.03 6.02
C TYR A 117 6.77 -1.38 7.20
N ASP A 118 8.06 -1.14 7.02
CA ASP A 118 9.03 -1.18 8.09
C ASP A 118 10.01 -0.01 7.92
N THR A 119 10.50 0.49 9.05
CA THR A 119 11.53 1.52 9.12
C THR A 119 12.81 0.94 9.66
N ILE A 120 13.90 1.68 9.56
CA ILE A 120 15.21 1.28 10.07
C ILE A 120 15.12 0.73 11.51
N ASN A 121 15.73 -0.43 11.74
CA ASN A 121 15.69 -1.17 13.02
C ASN A 121 14.28 -1.55 13.52
N SER A 122 13.28 -1.49 12.65
CA SER A 122 11.87 -1.70 12.95
C SER A 122 11.31 -0.83 14.08
N ILE A 123 11.84 0.39 14.18
CA ILE A 123 11.36 1.40 15.15
C ILE A 123 9.84 1.62 14.97
N TYR A 124 9.41 1.70 13.71
CA TYR A 124 8.03 1.79 13.29
C TYR A 124 7.78 0.76 12.19
N HIS A 125 6.83 -0.14 12.42
CA HIS A 125 6.42 -1.14 11.43
C HIS A 125 4.94 -1.43 11.56
N PHE A 126 4.35 -1.89 10.46
CA PHE A 126 3.00 -2.41 10.47
C PHE A 126 2.86 -3.50 9.43
N VAL A 127 2.26 -4.61 9.83
CA VAL A 127 1.87 -5.70 8.93
C VAL A 127 0.35 -5.71 8.85
N ILE A 128 -0.20 -5.65 7.64
CA ILE A 128 -1.64 -5.71 7.39
C ILE A 128 -2.13 -7.11 7.75
N PRO A 129 -3.06 -7.27 8.72
CA PRO A 129 -3.41 -8.57 9.29
C PRO A 129 -3.83 -9.66 8.29
N ASP A 130 -4.53 -9.27 7.21
CA ASP A 130 -5.03 -10.23 6.21
C ASP A 130 -3.99 -10.61 5.14
N SER A 131 -2.80 -10.01 5.17
CA SER A 131 -1.74 -10.35 4.22
C SER A 131 -1.07 -11.70 4.54
N THR A 132 -0.72 -11.95 5.82
CA THR A 132 0.23 -13.00 6.25
C THR A 132 -0.30 -14.45 6.28
N ASN A 133 -1.48 -14.73 5.71
CA ASN A 133 -2.09 -16.07 5.77
C ASN A 133 -2.59 -16.57 4.39
N GLY A 134 -2.03 -16.05 3.30
CA GLY A 134 -2.52 -16.36 1.95
C GLY A 134 -3.89 -15.75 1.63
N ASN A 135 -4.41 -14.88 2.51
CA ASN A 135 -5.68 -14.17 2.33
C ASN A 135 -5.48 -12.76 1.72
N TYR A 136 -4.35 -12.53 1.05
CA TYR A 136 -4.01 -11.24 0.44
C TYR A 136 -5.06 -10.77 -0.59
N GLN A 137 -5.82 -11.70 -1.18
CA GLN A 137 -6.95 -11.38 -2.06
C GLN A 137 -8.08 -10.61 -1.34
N ASN A 138 -8.17 -10.76 -0.02
CA ASN A 138 -9.13 -10.02 0.80
C ASN A 138 -8.67 -8.59 1.10
N LEU A 139 -7.42 -8.20 0.80
CA LEU A 139 -6.91 -6.86 1.09
C LEU A 139 -7.81 -5.77 0.50
N LYS A 140 -8.40 -6.00 -0.68
CA LYS A 140 -9.40 -5.14 -1.34
C LYS A 140 -10.66 -4.83 -0.51
N ASN A 141 -10.93 -5.62 0.53
CA ASN A 141 -12.06 -5.46 1.45
C ASN A 141 -11.65 -4.97 2.84
N THR A 142 -10.34 -4.88 3.12
CA THR A 142 -9.80 -4.44 4.41
C THR A 142 -9.38 -2.96 4.36
N THR A 143 -9.30 -2.32 5.53
CA THR A 143 -8.95 -0.89 5.63
C THR A 143 -8.67 -0.49 7.08
N ASN A 144 -7.91 0.59 7.28
CA ASN A 144 -7.81 1.34 8.54
C ASN A 144 -8.47 2.73 8.48
N VAL A 145 -9.07 3.11 7.35
CA VAL A 145 -9.65 4.45 7.10
C VAL A 145 -11.10 4.39 6.60
N ASN A 146 -11.78 3.28 6.80
CA ASN A 146 -13.17 3.07 6.38
C ASN A 146 -13.40 3.22 4.86
N VAL A 147 -12.40 2.93 4.04
CA VAL A 147 -12.49 2.87 2.58
C VAL A 147 -12.00 1.50 2.13
N PRO A 148 -12.87 0.62 1.61
CA PRO A 148 -12.47 -0.74 1.22
C PRO A 148 -11.22 -0.76 0.34
N GLY A 149 -10.25 -1.59 0.71
CA GLY A 149 -9.00 -1.76 -0.03
C GLY A 149 -7.97 -0.67 0.22
N ARG A 150 -8.29 0.36 1.00
CA ARG A 150 -7.38 1.48 1.26
C ARG A 150 -6.81 1.40 2.67
N TRP A 151 -5.50 1.48 2.73
CA TRP A 151 -4.73 1.65 3.96
C TRP A 151 -3.99 2.98 3.90
N ALA A 152 -4.03 3.76 4.97
CA ALA A 152 -3.40 5.07 5.05
C ALA A 152 -2.49 5.19 6.27
N PHE A 153 -1.33 5.80 6.09
CA PHE A 153 -0.32 5.92 7.13
C PHE A 153 0.35 7.28 7.09
N ILE A 154 0.80 7.76 8.24
CA ILE A 154 1.65 8.94 8.37
C ILE A 154 3.09 8.49 8.19
N ALA A 155 3.84 9.15 7.31
CA ALA A 155 5.29 8.96 7.18
C ALA A 155 5.98 9.92 8.16
N GLY A 156 6.13 9.50 9.42
CA GLY A 156 6.72 10.31 10.48
C GLY A 156 6.91 9.54 11.79
N ASN A 157 7.37 10.24 12.83
CA ASN A 157 7.85 9.66 14.10
C ASN A 157 6.79 9.02 15.00
N GLU A 158 5.57 8.77 14.52
CA GLU A 158 4.51 8.13 15.29
C GLU A 158 3.69 7.23 14.36
N SER A 159 3.91 5.92 14.41
CA SER A 159 3.07 4.96 13.68
C SER A 159 1.81 4.61 14.47
N VAL A 160 0.69 5.07 13.92
CA VAL A 160 -0.71 4.63 14.03
C VAL A 160 -1.27 4.28 15.42
N THR A 161 -2.13 5.17 15.92
CA THR A 161 -3.24 4.83 16.83
C THR A 161 -4.24 3.94 16.09
N THR A 162 -4.17 2.62 16.26
CA THR A 162 -5.15 1.70 15.67
C THR A 162 -6.42 1.68 16.50
N THR A 163 -7.58 1.90 15.87
CA THR A 163 -8.85 1.37 16.37
C THR A 163 -9.14 0.08 15.58
N PRO A 164 -9.58 -1.02 16.21
CA PRO A 164 -9.66 -2.32 15.54
C PRO A 164 -10.66 -2.34 14.38
N THR A 165 -10.28 -3.13 13.38
CA THR A 165 -10.94 -3.49 12.13
C THR A 165 -12.45 -3.73 12.24
N THR A 166 -13.25 -3.14 11.34
CA THR A 166 -14.59 -3.66 10.99
C THR A 166 -14.57 -4.13 9.54
N THR A 167 -14.86 -5.41 9.34
CA THR A 167 -15.13 -6.00 8.02
C THR A 167 -16.34 -5.31 7.38
N PHE A 168 -16.20 -4.79 6.16
CA PHE A 168 -17.34 -4.30 5.40
C PHE A 168 -18.14 -5.49 4.82
N PRO A 169 -19.46 -5.56 5.03
CA PRO A 169 -20.29 -6.54 4.34
C PRO A 169 -20.26 -6.26 2.83
N SER A 170 -20.02 -7.31 2.04
CA SER A 170 -20.09 -7.26 0.59
C SER A 170 -21.49 -6.85 0.14
N GLY A 171 -21.65 -5.62 -0.34
CA GLY A 171 -22.92 -5.16 -0.86
C GLY A 171 -23.02 -3.64 -0.88
N ASN A 172 -22.26 -3.01 -1.78
CA ASN A 172 -22.72 -1.86 -2.55
C ASN A 172 -21.67 -1.55 -3.62
N ASN A 173 -22.09 -1.57 -4.88
CA ASN A 173 -21.31 -1.04 -5.99
C ASN A 173 -21.01 0.44 -5.71
N VAL A 174 -19.75 0.74 -5.41
CA VAL A 174 -19.25 2.12 -5.40
C VAL A 174 -18.16 2.17 -6.46
N GLY A 175 -18.42 2.97 -7.48
CA GLY A 175 -17.80 2.89 -8.80
C GLY A 175 -16.28 3.00 -8.79
N ASN A 176 -15.68 2.51 -9.87
CA ASN A 176 -14.28 2.61 -10.24
C ASN A 176 -13.55 3.80 -9.59
N TYR A 177 -12.88 3.53 -8.46
CA TYR A 177 -11.96 4.46 -7.84
C TYR A 177 -10.63 4.38 -8.61
N VAL A 178 -10.57 5.11 -9.71
CA VAL A 178 -9.32 5.49 -10.35
C VAL A 178 -8.97 6.89 -9.84
N VAL A 179 -7.69 7.13 -9.56
CA VAL A 179 -7.14 8.49 -9.43
C VAL A 179 -7.29 9.20 -10.76
#